data_AF-A0A950ZKB6-F1
#
_entry.id   AF-A0A950ZKB6-F1
#
_cell.length_a   1.000
_cell.length_b   1.000
_cell.length_c   1.000
_cell.angle_alpha   90.00
_cell.angle_beta   90.00
_cell.angle_gamma   90.00
#
_symmetry.space_group_name_H-M   'P 1'
#
loop_
_entity.id
_entity.type
_entity.pdbx_description
1 polymer ?
#
loop_
_entity_poly.entity_id
_entity_poly.type
_entity_poly.pdbx_seq_one_letter_code
_entity_poly.pdbx_strand_id
1 'polypeptide(L)'
;DVVTAQKQLEIQARQIESNRTRLEGLARRALEQDREEVAASALTQSELVEGQLQGLRLQIDALTHQRENLQVAGERLQTRVTAMRTQKETLKAQYSAAKATVHAGETTAGISKEMDEVQLLLERARDKMLSTQARAEAVNELADSGVLGRLGAGGVEAIEAQVRAQEIGQTVDQRLAAMKQELGLGPATPAARLEAAPQDDDSGPAAG
;
A
#
# COMPACT_ATOMS: atom_id res chain seq x y z
N ASP A 1 16.54 0.79 -2.24
CA ASP A 1 16.17 0.38 -0.87
C ASP A 1 14.86 1.06 -0.49
N VAL A 2 13.80 0.28 -0.24
CA VAL A 2 12.45 0.78 0.07
C VAL A 2 12.46 1.60 1.36
N VAL A 3 13.26 1.21 2.35
CA VAL A 3 13.37 1.89 3.65
C VAL A 3 14.01 3.26 3.47
N THR A 4 15.08 3.35 2.69
CA THR A 4 15.77 4.62 2.41
C THR A 4 14.83 5.59 1.67
N ALA A 5 14.12 5.11 0.64
CA ALA A 5 13.16 5.91 -0.12
C ALA A 5 12.01 6.41 0.77
N GLN A 6 11.42 5.52 1.60
CA GLN A 6 10.41 5.89 2.57
C GLN A 6 10.91 6.99 3.50
N LYS A 7 12.13 6.84 4.05
CA LYS A 7 12.67 7.81 5.00
C LYS A 7 12.90 9.18 4.37
N GLN A 8 13.33 9.22 3.11
CA GLN A 8 13.48 10.47 2.36
C GLN A 8 12.13 11.18 2.19
N LEU A 9 11.08 10.45 1.79
CA LEU A 9 9.73 11.01 1.67
C LEU A 9 9.19 11.49 3.01
N GLU A 10 9.43 10.78 4.11
CA GLU A 10 9.05 11.24 5.46
C GLU A 10 9.75 12.55 5.85
N ILE A 11 11.03 12.71 5.50
CA ILE A 11 11.78 13.96 5.75
C ILE A 11 11.15 15.09 4.94
N GLN A 12 10.84 14.84 3.67
CA GLN A 12 10.21 15.82 2.79
C GLN A 12 8.80 16.21 3.30
N ALA A 13 8.00 15.23 3.73
CA ALA A 13 6.67 15.46 4.29
C ALA A 13 6.74 16.36 5.53
N ARG A 14 7.67 16.09 6.46
CA ARG A 14 7.90 16.94 7.65
C ARG A 14 8.27 18.38 7.28
N GLN A 15 9.07 18.57 6.23
CA GLN A 15 9.46 19.91 5.77
C GLN A 15 8.25 20.69 5.21
N ILE A 16 7.40 20.02 4.43
CA ILE A 16 6.16 20.58 3.87
C ILE A 16 5.16 20.91 4.99
N GLU A 17 4.99 20.02 5.96
CA GLU A 17 4.12 20.21 7.12
C GLU A 17 4.54 21.41 8.00
N SER A 18 5.84 21.59 8.19
CA SER A 18 6.38 22.79 8.87
C SER A 18 6.06 24.08 8.11
N ASN A 19 6.15 24.05 6.77
CA ASN A 19 5.79 25.20 5.94
C ASN A 19 4.29 25.51 6.02
N ARG A 20 3.43 24.48 5.96
CA ARG A 20 1.98 24.62 6.15
C ARG A 20 1.66 25.29 7.49
N THR A 21 2.23 24.79 8.59
CA THR A 21 2.02 25.34 9.93
C THR A 21 2.44 26.81 10.03
N ARG A 22 3.54 27.18 9.35
CA ARG A 22 4.00 28.58 9.28
C ARG A 22 3.02 29.47 8.51
N LEU A 23 2.46 28.98 7.39
CA LEU A 23 1.45 29.71 6.61
C LEU A 23 0.16 29.91 7.42
N GLU A 24 -0.30 28.88 8.14
CA GLU A 24 -1.45 29.01 9.06
C GLU A 24 -1.19 30.03 10.18
N GLY A 25 0.01 30.02 10.76
CA GLY A 25 0.40 31.01 11.78
C GLY A 25 0.53 32.43 11.24
N LEU A 26 0.87 32.61 9.96
CA LEU A 26 0.83 33.91 9.28
C LEU A 26 -0.61 34.37 9.06
N ALA A 27 -1.50 33.48 8.64
CA ALA A 27 -2.90 33.78 8.45
C ALA A 27 -3.57 34.26 9.76
N ARG A 28 -3.34 33.56 10.87
CA ARG A 28 -3.88 33.96 12.19
C ARG A 28 -3.42 35.35 12.60
N ARG A 29 -2.12 35.64 12.48
CA ARG A 29 -1.57 36.97 12.80
C ARG A 29 -2.09 38.08 11.88
N ALA A 30 -2.36 37.76 10.61
CA ALA A 30 -2.95 38.73 9.68
C ALA A 30 -4.41 39.05 10.05
N LEU A 31 -5.18 38.06 10.50
CA LEU A 31 -6.55 38.27 11.01
C LEU A 31 -6.56 39.11 12.29
N GLU A 32 -5.61 38.89 13.21
CA GLU A 32 -5.45 39.72 14.42
C GLU A 32 -5.14 41.20 14.11
N GLN A 33 -4.70 41.49 12.88
CA GLN A 33 -4.36 42.83 12.41
C GLN A 33 -5.41 43.40 11.44
N ASP A 34 -6.59 42.78 11.34
CA ASP A 34 -7.66 43.13 10.39
C ASP A 34 -7.20 43.14 8.90
N ARG A 35 -6.21 42.30 8.56
CA ARG A 35 -5.67 42.15 7.19
C ARG A 35 -6.20 40.90 6.51
N GLU A 36 -7.49 40.90 6.21
CA GLU A 36 -8.21 39.73 5.69
C GLU A 36 -7.65 39.21 4.36
N GLU A 37 -7.28 40.09 3.41
CA GLU A 37 -6.73 39.66 2.11
C GLU A 37 -5.41 38.88 2.25
N VAL A 38 -4.56 39.29 3.18
CA VAL A 38 -3.28 38.62 3.47
C VAL A 38 -3.54 37.26 4.13
N ALA A 39 -4.50 37.19 5.04
CA ALA A 39 -4.91 35.94 5.66
C ALA A 39 -5.47 34.94 4.64
N ALA A 40 -6.35 35.39 3.75
CA ALA A 40 -6.93 34.57 2.69
C ALA A 40 -5.87 34.02 1.73
N SER A 41 -4.90 34.86 1.35
CA SER A 41 -3.77 34.44 0.51
C SER A 41 -2.88 33.40 1.20
N ALA A 42 -2.54 33.60 2.48
CA ALA A 42 -1.76 32.64 3.26
C ALA A 42 -2.47 31.29 3.43
N LEU A 43 -3.79 31.30 3.66
CA LEU A 43 -4.59 30.07 3.72
C LEU A 43 -4.67 29.35 2.38
N THR A 44 -4.83 30.10 1.27
CA THR A 44 -4.82 29.51 -0.08
C THR A 44 -3.51 28.78 -0.37
N GLN A 45 -2.38 29.36 0.04
CA GLN A 45 -1.09 28.69 -0.07
C GLN A 45 -0.97 27.48 0.88
N SER A 46 -1.52 27.56 2.08
CA SER A 46 -1.55 26.45 3.04
C SER A 46 -2.30 25.24 2.47
N GLU A 47 -3.46 25.45 1.84
CA GLU A 47 -4.24 24.40 1.20
C GLU A 47 -3.49 23.75 0.02
N LEU A 48 -2.79 24.54 -0.80
CA LEU A 48 -1.95 24.01 -1.87
C LEU A 48 -0.84 23.09 -1.33
N VAL A 49 -0.20 23.50 -0.23
CA VAL A 49 0.85 22.73 0.46
C VAL A 49 0.27 21.47 1.11
N GLU A 50 -0.96 21.53 1.64
CA GLU A 50 -1.65 20.38 2.20
C GLU A 50 -1.95 19.30 1.16
N GLY A 51 -2.35 19.68 -0.06
CA GLY A 51 -2.52 18.74 -1.16
C GLY A 51 -1.22 18.00 -1.50
N GLN A 52 -0.08 18.69 -1.48
CA GLN A 52 1.24 18.07 -1.66
C GLN A 52 1.59 17.10 -0.52
N LEU A 53 1.26 17.47 0.72
CA LEU A 53 1.48 16.63 1.90
C LEU A 53 0.68 15.34 1.84
N GLN A 54 -0.59 15.41 1.43
CA GLN A 54 -1.43 14.23 1.24
C GLN A 54 -0.86 13.30 0.16
N GLY A 55 -0.39 13.86 -0.96
CA GLY A 55 0.29 13.08 -2.00
C GLY A 55 1.54 12.35 -1.52
N LEU A 56 2.34 12.97 -0.64
CA LEU A 56 3.50 12.32 -0.02
C LEU A 56 3.09 11.23 0.98
N ARG A 57 2.07 11.48 1.81
CA ARG A 57 1.55 10.51 2.78
C ARG A 57 1.08 9.23 2.08
N LEU A 58 0.35 9.35 0.97
CA LEU A 58 -0.06 8.20 0.16
C LEU A 58 1.14 7.39 -0.38
N GLN A 59 2.20 8.07 -0.82
CA GLN A 59 3.42 7.39 -1.27
C GLN A 59 4.14 6.67 -0.13
N ILE A 60 4.20 7.29 1.06
CA ILE A 60 4.79 6.69 2.26
C ILE A 60 4.01 5.43 2.68
N ASP A 61 2.68 5.48 2.64
CA ASP A 61 1.81 4.34 2.97
C ASP A 61 2.01 3.19 1.98
N ALA A 62 2.06 3.49 0.68
CA ALA A 62 2.33 2.49 -0.36
C ALA A 62 3.70 1.80 -0.14
N LEU A 63 4.75 2.58 0.17
CA LEU A 63 6.07 2.01 0.48
C LEU A 63 6.07 1.22 1.78
N THR A 64 5.26 1.60 2.77
CA THR A 64 5.10 0.88 4.04
C THR A 64 4.51 -0.51 3.79
N HIS A 65 3.43 -0.59 3.01
CA HIS A 65 2.84 -1.87 2.61
C HIS A 65 3.80 -2.73 1.79
N GLN A 66 4.55 -2.13 0.86
CA GLN A 66 5.56 -2.84 0.10
C GLN A 66 6.66 -3.42 1.02
N ARG A 67 7.12 -2.64 2.01
CA ARG A 67 8.11 -3.07 3.00
C ARG A 67 7.61 -4.25 3.83
N GLU A 68 6.36 -4.21 4.31
CA GLU A 68 5.75 -5.30 5.08
C GLU A 68 5.63 -6.58 4.25
N ASN A 69 5.20 -6.47 2.99
CA ASN A 69 5.13 -7.61 2.08
C ASN A 69 6.53 -8.22 1.83
N LEU A 70 7.56 -7.39 1.65
CA LEU A 70 8.94 -7.86 1.52
C LEU A 70 9.45 -8.54 2.78
N GLN A 71 9.09 -8.05 3.96
CA GLN A 71 9.45 -8.68 5.23
C GLN A 71 8.84 -10.08 5.35
N VAL A 72 7.54 -10.21 5.10
CA VAL A 72 6.85 -11.51 5.10
C VAL A 72 7.44 -12.47 4.07
N ALA A 73 7.76 -11.98 2.86
CA ALA A 73 8.42 -12.77 1.84
C ALA A 73 9.82 -13.23 2.30
N GLY A 74 10.58 -12.37 2.96
CA GLY A 74 11.89 -12.67 3.54
C GLY A 74 11.83 -13.78 4.60
N GLU A 75 10.87 -13.71 5.53
CA GLU A 75 10.67 -14.73 6.57
C GLU A 75 10.31 -16.10 5.97
N ARG A 76 9.45 -16.11 4.94
CA ARG A 76 9.10 -17.33 4.19
C ARG A 76 10.32 -17.92 3.48
N LEU A 77 11.13 -17.08 2.84
CA LEU A 77 12.34 -17.52 2.17
C LEU A 77 13.33 -18.11 3.17
N GLN A 78 13.54 -17.45 4.31
CA GLN A 78 14.40 -17.94 5.38
C GLN A 78 13.96 -19.32 5.90
N THR A 79 12.66 -19.50 6.10
CA THR A 79 12.08 -20.79 6.50
C THR A 79 12.36 -21.87 5.46
N ARG A 80 12.19 -21.53 4.17
CA ARG A 80 12.45 -22.45 3.06
C ARG A 80 13.93 -22.83 2.96
N VAL A 81 14.84 -21.87 3.12
CA VAL A 81 16.29 -22.12 3.15
C VAL A 81 16.65 -23.08 4.28
N THR A 82 16.11 -22.86 5.48
CA THR A 82 16.31 -23.77 6.62
C THR A 82 15.79 -25.18 6.32
N ALA A 83 14.59 -25.31 5.75
CA ALA A 83 14.03 -26.60 5.37
C ALA A 83 14.91 -27.33 4.33
N MET A 84 15.40 -26.62 3.31
CA MET A 84 16.31 -27.18 2.31
C MET A 84 17.64 -27.62 2.93
N ARG A 85 18.18 -26.86 3.88
CA ARG A 85 19.40 -27.24 4.62
C ARG A 85 19.19 -28.54 5.40
N THR A 86 18.07 -28.68 6.08
CA THR A 86 17.72 -29.92 6.79
C THR A 86 17.58 -31.10 5.82
N GLN A 87 16.83 -30.92 4.73
CA GLN A 87 16.65 -31.96 3.70
C GLN A 87 17.99 -32.43 3.11
N LYS A 88 18.91 -31.49 2.86
CA LYS A 88 20.27 -31.80 2.38
C LYS A 88 21.00 -32.71 3.37
N GLU A 89 21.03 -32.38 4.67
CA GLU A 89 21.75 -33.19 5.66
C GLU A 89 21.09 -34.56 5.86
N THR A 90 19.76 -34.65 5.82
CA THR A 90 19.04 -35.93 5.83
C THR A 90 19.42 -36.79 4.63
N LEU A 91 19.45 -36.21 3.43
CA LEU A 91 19.80 -36.94 2.21
C LEU A 91 21.26 -37.41 2.23
N LYS A 92 22.17 -36.58 2.74
CA LYS A 92 23.57 -36.96 2.97
C LYS A 92 23.69 -38.14 3.95
N ALA A 93 22.93 -38.14 5.04
CA ALA A 93 22.91 -39.24 5.99
C ALA A 93 22.36 -40.53 5.35
N GLN A 94 21.26 -40.45 4.61
CA GLN A 94 20.69 -41.59 3.87
C GLN A 94 21.67 -42.15 2.84
N TYR A 95 22.37 -41.28 2.09
CA TYR A 95 23.41 -41.70 1.16
C TYR A 95 24.56 -42.42 1.87
N SER A 96 25.03 -41.89 3.01
CA SER A 96 26.08 -42.53 3.81
C SER A 96 25.64 -43.88 4.36
N ALA A 97 24.39 -44.00 4.81
CA ALA A 97 23.83 -45.26 5.28
C ALA A 97 23.73 -46.29 4.15
N ALA A 98 23.17 -45.91 3.00
CA ALA A 98 23.09 -46.78 1.82
C ALA A 98 24.47 -47.26 1.38
N LYS A 99 25.48 -46.36 1.36
CA LYS A 99 26.87 -46.71 1.06
C LYS A 99 27.45 -47.73 2.06
N ALA A 100 27.18 -47.56 3.36
CA ALA A 100 27.64 -48.50 4.38
C ALA A 100 26.98 -49.88 4.25
N THR A 101 25.68 -49.92 3.95
CA THR A 101 24.95 -51.17 3.68
C THR A 101 25.52 -51.92 2.48
N VAL A 102 25.82 -51.22 1.38
CA VAL A 102 26.48 -51.81 0.21
C VAL A 102 27.82 -52.43 0.59
N HIS A 103 28.65 -51.70 1.32
CA HIS A 103 29.97 -52.18 1.75
C HIS A 103 29.89 -53.40 2.69
N ALA A 104 28.91 -53.42 3.60
CA ALA A 104 28.66 -54.58 4.46
C ALA A 104 28.16 -55.80 3.67
N GLY A 105 27.32 -55.59 2.64
CA GLY A 105 26.86 -56.65 1.74
C GLY A 105 28.00 -57.21 0.88
N GLU A 106 28.88 -56.36 0.34
CA GLU A 106 30.07 -56.76 -0.42
C GLU A 106 31.00 -57.67 0.40
N THR A 107 31.18 -57.37 1.69
CA THR A 107 32.08 -58.12 2.58
C THR A 107 31.46 -59.40 3.12
N THR A 108 30.14 -59.49 3.20
CA THR A 108 29.43 -60.65 3.80
C THR A 108 28.94 -61.65 2.75
N ALA A 109 28.52 -61.19 1.57
CA ALA A 109 27.77 -62.02 0.63
C ALA A 109 28.60 -62.51 -0.57
N GLY A 110 29.63 -61.78 -1.01
CA GLY A 110 30.38 -62.15 -2.22
C GLY A 110 29.49 -62.31 -3.47
N ILE A 111 28.35 -61.59 -3.53
CA ILE A 111 27.29 -61.79 -4.52
C ILE A 111 27.20 -60.58 -5.46
N SER A 112 27.52 -60.81 -6.74
CA SER A 112 27.58 -59.81 -7.81
C SER A 112 26.23 -59.45 -8.44
N LYS A 113 25.10 -60.01 -7.98
CA LYS A 113 23.80 -59.94 -8.70
C LYS A 113 22.76 -58.97 -8.10
N GLU A 114 22.92 -58.57 -6.84
CA GLU A 114 22.06 -57.59 -6.16
C GLU A 114 22.59 -56.14 -6.32
N MET A 115 23.79 -55.98 -6.89
CA MET A 115 24.43 -54.70 -7.17
C MET A 115 23.71 -53.86 -8.23
N ASP A 116 23.16 -54.49 -9.27
CA ASP A 116 22.51 -53.79 -10.38
C ASP A 116 21.23 -53.06 -9.92
N GLU A 117 20.46 -53.69 -9.03
CA GLU A 117 19.21 -53.11 -8.51
C GLU A 117 19.47 -51.93 -7.56
N VAL A 118 20.57 -51.99 -6.80
CA VAL A 118 21.00 -50.91 -5.91
C VAL A 118 21.66 -49.76 -6.68
N GLN A 119 22.44 -50.04 -7.72
CA GLN A 119 22.96 -49.01 -8.63
C GLN A 119 21.82 -48.24 -9.29
N LEU A 120 20.76 -48.93 -9.73
CA LEU A 120 19.56 -48.30 -10.30
C LEU A 120 18.83 -47.41 -9.27
N LEU A 121 18.77 -47.82 -8.00
CA LEU A 121 18.20 -47.00 -6.93
C LEU A 121 19.07 -45.76 -6.62
N LEU A 122 20.38 -45.92 -6.63
CA LEU A 122 21.33 -44.82 -6.41
C LEU A 122 21.28 -43.80 -7.54
N GLU A 123 21.17 -44.27 -8.78
CA GLU A 123 21.03 -43.43 -9.97
C GLU A 123 19.72 -42.63 -9.94
N ARG A 124 18.59 -43.26 -9.58
CA ARG A 124 17.33 -42.53 -9.34
C ARG A 124 17.41 -41.53 -8.20
N ALA A 125 18.09 -41.87 -7.10
CA ALA A 125 18.29 -40.95 -5.99
C ALA A 125 19.12 -39.73 -6.43
N ARG A 126 20.16 -39.96 -7.24
CA ARG A 126 21.00 -38.91 -7.84
C ARG A 126 20.19 -38.03 -8.80
N ASP A 127 19.39 -38.61 -9.68
CA ASP A 127 18.52 -37.89 -10.61
C ASP A 127 17.47 -37.05 -9.87
N LYS A 128 16.87 -37.60 -8.81
CA LYS A 128 15.93 -36.85 -7.97
C LYS A 128 16.61 -35.66 -7.30
N MET A 129 17.86 -35.84 -6.86
CA MET A 129 18.65 -34.77 -6.24
C MET A 129 18.99 -33.67 -7.24
N LEU A 130 19.47 -34.03 -8.44
CA LEU A 130 19.76 -33.10 -9.54
C LEU A 130 18.51 -32.33 -10.00
N SER A 131 17.38 -33.04 -10.17
CA SER A 131 16.10 -32.41 -10.52
C SER A 131 15.62 -31.42 -9.45
N THR A 132 15.80 -31.76 -8.16
CA THR A 132 15.41 -30.88 -7.05
C THR A 132 16.32 -29.67 -6.96
N GLN A 133 17.62 -29.83 -7.22
CA GLN A 133 18.57 -28.72 -7.30
C GLN A 133 18.23 -27.77 -8.46
N ALA A 134 18.02 -28.30 -9.67
CA ALA A 134 17.66 -27.48 -10.84
C ALA A 134 16.35 -26.72 -10.63
N ARG A 135 15.35 -27.35 -10.00
CA ARG A 135 14.09 -26.68 -9.65
C ARG A 135 14.30 -25.58 -8.60
N ALA A 136 15.20 -25.78 -7.64
CA ALA A 136 15.51 -24.75 -6.66
C ALA A 136 16.24 -23.55 -7.28
N GLU A 137 17.18 -23.79 -8.20
CA GLU A 137 17.89 -22.76 -8.96
C GLU A 137 16.91 -21.95 -9.81
N ALA A 138 16.00 -22.60 -10.55
CA ALA A 138 14.97 -21.92 -11.36
C ALA A 138 13.99 -21.08 -10.52
N VAL A 139 13.64 -21.55 -9.31
CA VAL A 139 12.77 -20.79 -8.39
C VAL A 139 13.50 -19.58 -7.81
N ASN A 140 14.79 -19.70 -7.50
CA ASN A 140 15.60 -18.55 -7.09
C ASN A 140 15.69 -17.51 -8.22
N GLU A 141 15.92 -17.94 -9.46
CA GLU A 141 16.00 -17.04 -10.61
C GLU A 141 14.65 -16.35 -10.88
N LEU A 142 13.52 -17.05 -10.71
CA LEU A 142 12.17 -16.47 -10.79
C LEU A 142 11.88 -15.46 -9.65
N ALA A 143 12.39 -15.73 -8.44
CA ALA A 143 12.27 -14.80 -7.32
C ALA A 143 13.11 -13.53 -7.56
N ASP A 144 14.34 -13.69 -8.05
CA ASP A 144 15.24 -12.59 -8.38
C ASP A 144 14.75 -11.75 -9.57
N SER A 145 14.07 -12.36 -10.55
CA SER A 145 13.49 -11.67 -11.72
C SER A 145 12.25 -10.81 -11.41
N GLY A 146 11.71 -10.89 -10.19
CA GLY A 146 10.56 -10.10 -9.75
C GLY A 146 9.23 -10.41 -10.45
N VAL A 147 9.16 -11.48 -11.25
CA VAL A 147 7.94 -11.89 -11.99
C VAL A 147 6.81 -12.27 -11.04
N LEU A 148 7.13 -12.84 -9.87
CA LEU A 148 6.13 -13.26 -8.88
C LEU A 148 5.36 -12.08 -8.24
N GLY A 149 5.96 -10.89 -8.16
CA GLY A 149 5.29 -9.69 -7.65
C GLY A 149 4.29 -9.09 -8.64
N ARG A 150 4.47 -9.31 -9.95
CA ARG A 150 3.62 -8.74 -11.01
C ARG A 150 2.29 -9.48 -11.21
N LEU A 151 2.20 -10.74 -10.77
CA LEU A 151 0.98 -11.56 -10.91
C LEU A 151 -0.10 -11.24 -9.86
N GLY A 152 0.20 -10.43 -8.82
CA GLY A 152 -0.74 -10.05 -7.77
C GLY A 152 -1.50 -8.74 -7.99
N ALA A 153 -1.06 -7.87 -8.91
CA ALA A 153 -1.53 -6.49 -9.06
C ALA A 153 -2.57 -6.31 -10.18
N GLY A 154 -3.52 -7.24 -10.29
CA GLY A 154 -4.51 -7.26 -11.37
C GLY A 154 -5.94 -7.12 -10.85
N GLY A 155 -6.42 -5.89 -10.64
CA GLY A 155 -7.85 -5.58 -10.50
C GLY A 155 -8.22 -4.52 -9.47
N VAL A 156 -7.41 -4.33 -8.43
CA VAL A 156 -7.72 -3.42 -7.31
C VAL A 156 -7.34 -1.97 -7.64
N GLU A 157 -6.19 -1.72 -8.28
CA GLU A 157 -5.74 -0.36 -8.60
C GLU A 157 -6.70 0.41 -9.54
N ALA A 158 -7.41 -0.30 -10.43
CA ALA A 158 -8.38 0.34 -11.35
C ALA A 158 -9.67 0.76 -10.64
N ILE A 159 -10.10 0.01 -9.63
CA ILE A 159 -11.30 0.31 -8.83
C ILE A 159 -11.00 1.41 -7.82
N GLU A 160 -9.82 1.40 -7.20
CA GLU A 160 -9.35 2.44 -6.28
C GLU A 160 -9.18 3.81 -6.94
N ALA A 161 -8.84 3.85 -8.24
CA ALA A 161 -8.76 5.09 -9.00
C ALA A 161 -10.15 5.72 -9.22
N GLN A 162 -11.19 4.90 -9.36
CA GLN A 162 -12.55 5.35 -9.64
C GLN A 162 -13.30 5.81 -8.38
N VAL A 163 -13.03 5.19 -7.23
CA VAL A 163 -13.60 5.58 -5.92
C VAL A 163 -13.02 6.92 -5.43
N ARG A 164 -11.69 7.12 -5.56
CA ARG A 164 -11.03 8.38 -5.20
C ARG A 164 -11.58 9.59 -5.94
N ALA A 165 -11.98 9.43 -7.19
CA ALA A 165 -12.54 10.52 -7.98
C ALA A 165 -13.92 10.99 -7.47
N GLN A 166 -14.74 10.09 -6.88
CA GLN A 166 -16.03 10.45 -6.29
C GLN A 166 -15.92 11.05 -4.88
N GLU A 167 -14.96 10.59 -4.07
CA GLU A 167 -14.78 11.06 -2.69
C GLU A 167 -14.29 12.51 -2.61
N ILE A 168 -13.48 12.97 -3.59
CA ILE A 168 -12.97 14.36 -3.63
C ILE A 168 -14.11 15.37 -3.80
N GLY A 169 -15.13 15.06 -4.60
CA GLY A 169 -16.27 15.96 -4.81
C GLY A 169 -17.14 16.12 -3.57
N GLN A 170 -17.36 15.03 -2.82
CA GLN A 170 -18.24 15.05 -1.64
C GLN A 170 -17.57 15.68 -0.39
N THR A 171 -16.24 15.60 -0.29
CA THR A 171 -15.50 16.08 0.89
C THR A 171 -15.46 17.62 0.97
N VAL A 172 -15.38 18.31 -0.17
CA VAL A 172 -15.34 19.79 -0.24
C VAL A 172 -16.68 20.40 0.22
N ASP A 173 -17.78 19.83 -0.23
CA ASP A 173 -19.13 20.30 0.12
C ASP A 173 -19.44 20.11 1.61
N GLN A 174 -19.02 18.98 2.18
CA GLN A 174 -19.21 18.70 3.62
C GLN A 174 -18.35 19.59 4.51
N ARG A 175 -17.10 19.90 4.10
CA ARG A 175 -16.21 20.79 4.88
C ARG A 175 -16.71 22.24 4.88
N LEU A 176 -17.25 22.71 3.75
CA LEU A 176 -17.88 24.03 3.63
C LEU A 176 -19.15 24.15 4.49
N ALA A 177 -19.97 23.09 4.54
CA ALA A 177 -21.16 23.07 5.38
C ALA A 177 -20.83 23.08 6.87
N ALA A 178 -19.82 22.31 7.30
CA ALA A 178 -19.38 22.24 8.69
C ALA A 178 -18.81 23.60 9.17
N MET A 179 -17.96 24.23 8.36
CA MET A 179 -17.32 25.50 8.75
C MET A 179 -18.33 26.68 8.81
N LYS A 180 -19.36 26.66 7.97
CA LYS A 180 -20.48 27.62 8.06
C LYS A 180 -21.32 27.45 9.33
N GLN A 181 -21.43 26.23 9.85
CA GLN A 181 -22.13 25.96 11.11
C GLN A 181 -21.29 26.37 12.33
N GLU A 182 -19.98 26.15 12.31
CA GLU A 182 -19.06 26.52 13.40
C GLU A 182 -18.93 28.05 13.57
N LEU A 183 -19.09 28.81 12.48
CA LEU A 183 -19.05 30.28 12.50
C LEU A 183 -20.43 30.94 12.70
N GLY A 184 -21.49 30.16 12.93
CA GLY A 184 -22.84 30.68 13.18
C GLY A 184 -23.56 31.27 11.95
N LEU A 185 -23.11 30.95 10.74
CA LEU A 185 -23.62 31.48 9.46
C LEU A 185 -24.56 30.50 8.72
N GLY A 186 -25.25 29.63 9.47
CA GLY A 186 -26.23 28.69 8.92
C GLY A 186 -27.34 29.42 8.15
N PRO A 187 -27.95 28.79 7.12
CA PRO A 187 -28.93 29.46 6.28
C PRO A 187 -30.04 30.03 7.15
N ALA A 188 -30.25 31.35 7.03
CA ALA A 188 -31.43 31.98 7.58
C ALA A 188 -32.64 31.22 7.04
N THR A 189 -33.35 30.53 7.93
CA THR A 189 -34.72 30.09 7.71
C THR A 189 -35.43 31.24 7.01
N PRO A 190 -36.05 31.05 5.83
CA PRO A 190 -36.80 32.13 5.21
C PRO A 190 -37.94 32.47 6.17
N ALA A 191 -37.74 33.55 6.92
CA ALA A 191 -38.75 34.19 7.71
C ALA A 191 -39.87 34.54 6.72
N ALA A 192 -41.04 33.99 7.00
CA ALA A 192 -42.31 34.41 6.46
C ALA A 192 -42.33 35.95 6.35
N ARG A 193 -42.22 36.46 5.12
CA ARG A 193 -42.51 37.86 4.81
C ARG A 193 -43.86 37.88 4.12
N LEU A 194 -44.86 38.09 4.95
CA LEU A 194 -46.06 38.89 4.71
C LEU A 194 -46.24 39.32 3.25
N GLU A 195 -47.09 38.58 2.54
CA GLU A 195 -47.76 39.04 1.35
C GLU A 195 -48.94 39.92 1.84
N ALA A 196 -48.70 41.23 1.88
CA ALA A 196 -49.71 42.23 2.19
C ALA A 196 -49.56 43.43 1.23
N ALA A 197 -50.35 43.36 0.14
CA ALA A 197 -50.97 44.47 -0.61
C ALA A 197 -50.04 45.48 -1.35
N PRO A 198 -50.51 46.20 -2.41
CA PRO A 198 -51.91 46.52 -2.74
C PRO A 198 -52.31 46.23 -4.20
N GLN A 199 -53.60 45.92 -4.40
CA GLN A 199 -54.26 46.12 -5.70
C GLN A 199 -54.95 47.48 -5.64
N ASP A 200 -54.45 48.39 -6.47
CA ASP A 200 -55.17 49.58 -6.91
C ASP A 200 -56.45 49.15 -7.63
N ASP A 201 -57.59 49.58 -7.12
CA ASP A 201 -58.85 49.62 -7.86
C ASP A 201 -59.51 50.97 -7.56
N ASP A 202 -59.10 51.98 -8.32
CA ASP A 202 -59.86 53.20 -8.52
C ASP A 202 -60.34 53.22 -9.96
N SER A 203 -61.65 53.05 -10.15
CA SER A 203 -62.53 54.10 -10.70
C SER A 203 -63.70 53.53 -11.53
N GLY A 204 -64.91 53.94 -11.14
CA GLY A 204 -66.10 53.83 -11.97
C GLY A 204 -67.41 53.98 -11.19
N PRO A 205 -67.97 55.20 -11.07
CA PRO A 205 -69.29 55.41 -10.49
C PRO A 205 -70.43 55.35 -11.52
N ALA A 206 -71.63 55.09 -11.00
CA ALA A 206 -72.98 55.38 -11.52
C ALA A 206 -73.55 54.51 -12.65
N ALA A 207 -74.67 53.83 -12.37
CA ALA A 207 -76.03 54.30 -12.71
C ALA A 207 -77.05 53.14 -12.63
N GLY A 208 -78.26 53.42 -12.11
CA GLY A 208 -79.48 52.64 -12.35
C GLY A 208 -80.08 51.98 -11.13
#